data_AF-A0A2M7RV81-F1
#
_entry.id   AF-A0A2M7RV81-F1
#
_cell.length_a   1.000
_cell.length_b   1.000
_cell.length_c   1.000
_cell.angle_alpha   90.00
_cell.angle_beta   90.00
_cell.angle_gamma   90.00
#
_symmetry.space_group_name_H-M   'P 1'
#
loop_
_entity.id
_entity.type
_entity.pdbx_description
1 polymer ?
#
loop_
_entity_poly.entity_id
_entity_poly.type
_entity_poly.pdbx_seq_one_letter_code
_entity_poly.pdbx_strand_id
1 'polypeptide(L)'
;TSKALARLNQLFQDKEVQKTYWAIVKNKPAKNEDTLVHFLIKNEQKNKATAKLTDFNGAKRAELTYKVIHQFENYFLLEIHPKTGRHHQIRVQLASIGCPIKGDLKYGSPRSNPDASISLHARKINFIHPVKNEPVEIIAPAPNADGLWREANELFAIK
;
A
#
# COMPACT_ATOMS: atom_id res chain seq x y z
N THR A 1 -23.33 -10.73 8.62
CA THR A 1 -23.70 -12.14 8.96
C THR A 1 -22.47 -13.02 8.81
N SER A 2 -22.39 -14.16 9.52
CA SER A 2 -21.25 -15.09 9.46
C SER A 2 -20.97 -15.63 8.04
N LYS A 3 -22.03 -15.87 7.26
CA LYS A 3 -21.91 -16.29 5.84
C LYS A 3 -21.25 -15.23 4.94
N ALA A 4 -21.55 -13.94 5.16
CA ALA A 4 -20.94 -12.85 4.39
C ALA A 4 -19.43 -12.73 4.69
N LEU A 5 -19.04 -12.87 5.97
CA LEU A 5 -17.62 -12.84 6.37
C LEU A 5 -16.80 -13.96 5.71
N ALA A 6 -17.31 -15.19 5.74
CA ALA A 6 -16.62 -16.33 5.13
C ALA A 6 -16.38 -16.14 3.62
N ARG A 7 -17.41 -15.67 2.89
CA ARG A 7 -17.27 -15.43 1.44
C ARG A 7 -16.35 -14.24 1.13
N LEU A 8 -16.42 -13.16 1.90
CA LEU A 8 -15.47 -12.04 1.75
C LEU A 8 -14.03 -12.50 1.97
N ASN A 9 -13.78 -13.31 3.01
CA ASN A 9 -12.45 -13.87 3.26
C ASN A 9 -11.95 -14.71 2.08
N GLN A 10 -12.85 -15.47 1.43
CA GLN A 10 -12.52 -16.24 0.23
C GLN A 10 -12.07 -15.33 -0.92
N LEU A 11 -12.79 -14.23 -1.20
CA LEU A 11 -12.37 -13.24 -2.22
C LEU A 11 -10.96 -12.70 -1.97
N PHE A 12 -10.59 -12.46 -0.70
CA PHE A 12 -9.24 -12.02 -0.36
C PHE A 12 -8.18 -13.12 -0.56
N GLN A 13 -8.53 -14.37 -0.27
CA GLN A 13 -7.64 -15.53 -0.48
C GLN A 13 -7.39 -15.76 -1.97
N ASP A 14 -8.44 -15.66 -2.78
CA ASP A 14 -8.41 -15.87 -4.23
C ASP A 14 -7.88 -14.63 -4.99
N LYS A 15 -7.61 -13.54 -4.27
CA LYS A 15 -7.11 -12.26 -4.80
C LYS A 15 -8.06 -11.58 -5.78
N GLU A 16 -9.35 -11.84 -5.63
CA GLU A 16 -10.43 -11.23 -6.42
C GLU A 16 -10.76 -9.81 -5.96
N VAL A 17 -10.23 -9.42 -4.79
CA VAL A 17 -10.34 -8.07 -4.26
C VAL A 17 -9.20 -7.19 -4.77
N GLN A 18 -9.53 -6.25 -5.65
CA GLN A 18 -8.60 -5.23 -6.10
C GLN A 18 -8.51 -4.13 -5.04
N LYS A 19 -7.28 -3.77 -4.68
CA LYS A 19 -7.01 -2.73 -3.68
C LYS A 19 -6.11 -1.69 -4.31
N THR A 20 -6.43 -0.43 -4.11
CA THR A 20 -5.60 0.70 -4.50
C THR A 20 -5.20 1.47 -3.26
N TYR A 21 -3.91 1.68 -3.11
CA TYR A 21 -3.32 2.45 -2.03
C TYR A 21 -2.64 3.69 -2.60
N TRP A 22 -2.64 4.76 -1.82
CA TRP A 22 -1.77 5.89 -2.06
C TRP A 22 -0.68 5.94 -0.99
N ALA A 23 0.56 6.22 -1.40
CA ALA A 23 1.66 6.41 -0.48
C ALA A 23 2.46 7.67 -0.83
N ILE A 24 2.80 8.46 0.19
CA ILE A 24 3.74 9.57 0.04
C ILE A 24 5.12 9.07 0.47
N VAL A 25 6.09 9.11 -0.44
CA VAL A 25 7.46 8.64 -0.20
C VAL A 25 8.46 9.78 -0.30
N LYS A 26 9.59 9.64 0.38
CA LYS A 26 10.62 10.68 0.42
C LYS A 26 11.41 10.81 -0.88
N ASN A 27 11.77 9.68 -1.50
CA ASN A 27 12.65 9.63 -2.66
C ASN A 27 11.88 9.24 -3.91
N LYS A 28 12.31 9.75 -5.07
CA LYS A 28 11.75 9.33 -6.37
C LYS A 28 12.17 7.88 -6.65
N PRO A 29 11.24 6.99 -6.99
CA PRO A 29 11.60 5.67 -7.51
C PRO A 29 12.39 5.79 -8.81
N ALA A 30 13.25 4.81 -9.10
CA ALA A 30 14.07 4.81 -10.31
C ALA A 30 13.25 4.82 -11.61
N LYS A 31 12.03 4.24 -11.58
CA LYS A 31 11.07 4.25 -12.69
C LYS A 31 9.77 4.91 -12.23
N ASN A 32 9.06 5.57 -13.15
CA ASN A 32 7.76 6.16 -12.85
C ASN A 32 6.68 5.08 -12.63
N GLU A 33 6.86 3.89 -13.17
CA GLU A 33 6.01 2.72 -12.92
C GLU A 33 6.85 1.44 -12.96
N ASP A 34 6.55 0.50 -12.06
CA ASP A 34 7.20 -0.81 -12.07
C ASP A 34 6.37 -1.85 -11.29
N THR A 35 6.77 -3.11 -11.43
CA THR A 35 6.29 -4.22 -10.58
C THR A 35 7.38 -4.61 -9.59
N LEU A 36 7.08 -4.52 -8.30
CA LEU A 36 7.99 -4.99 -7.25
C LEU A 36 7.65 -6.41 -6.85
N VAL A 37 8.60 -7.32 -7.11
CA VAL A 37 8.56 -8.71 -6.64
C VAL A 37 9.64 -8.90 -5.59
N HIS A 38 9.24 -9.29 -4.39
CA HIS A 38 10.14 -9.62 -3.29
C HIS A 38 9.63 -10.85 -2.54
N PHE A 39 10.53 -11.54 -1.85
CA PHE A 39 10.18 -12.57 -0.88
C PHE A 39 10.21 -11.97 0.53
N LEU A 40 9.11 -12.12 1.27
CA LEU A 40 8.89 -11.47 2.56
C LEU A 40 8.76 -12.49 3.69
N ILE A 41 9.46 -12.24 4.80
CA ILE A 41 9.29 -12.97 6.06
C ILE A 41 8.95 -11.99 7.18
N LYS A 42 7.98 -12.37 8.03
CA LYS A 42 7.61 -11.62 9.22
C LYS A 42 8.53 -12.05 10.37
N ASN A 43 9.19 -11.08 10.98
CA ASN A 43 9.80 -11.22 12.30
C ASN A 43 8.75 -10.85 13.35
N GLU A 44 8.26 -11.84 14.08
CA GLU A 44 7.18 -11.65 15.07
C GLU A 44 7.63 -10.83 16.27
N GLN A 45 8.83 -11.10 16.79
CA GLN A 45 9.40 -10.41 17.95
C GLN A 45 9.53 -8.89 17.71
N LYS A 46 9.94 -8.49 16.49
CA LYS A 46 10.13 -7.07 16.12
C LYS A 46 8.91 -6.45 15.44
N ASN A 47 7.84 -7.24 15.23
CA ASN A 47 6.67 -6.85 14.44
C ASN A 47 7.07 -6.13 13.12
N LYS A 48 8.03 -6.72 12.40
CA LYS A 48 8.66 -6.14 11.21
C LYS A 48 8.78 -7.20 10.12
N ALA A 49 8.67 -6.79 8.86
CA ALA A 49 8.94 -7.66 7.72
C ALA A 49 10.34 -7.39 7.16
N THR A 50 10.95 -8.41 6.58
CA THR A 50 12.17 -8.28 5.77
C THR A 50 11.85 -8.70 4.35
N ALA A 51 12.32 -7.93 3.37
CA ALA A 51 12.15 -8.21 1.95
C ALA A 51 13.51 -8.49 1.30
N LYS A 52 13.58 -9.50 0.44
CA LYS A 52 14.74 -9.76 -0.45
C LYS A 52 14.24 -10.07 -1.86
N LEU A 53 15.14 -9.96 -2.85
CA LEU A 53 14.83 -10.29 -4.25
C LEU A 53 14.77 -11.81 -4.49
N THR A 54 15.57 -12.58 -3.76
CA THR A 54 15.60 -14.04 -3.84
C THR A 54 14.79 -14.67 -2.71
N ASP A 55 14.31 -15.90 -2.93
CA ASP A 55 13.66 -16.70 -1.90
C ASP A 55 14.66 -17.06 -0.78
N PHE A 56 14.17 -17.12 0.46
CA PHE A 56 14.96 -17.45 1.63
C PHE A 56 14.07 -17.89 2.79
N ASN A 57 14.50 -18.88 3.57
CA ASN A 57 13.97 -19.21 4.91
C ASN A 57 12.43 -19.22 5.04
N GLY A 58 11.70 -19.83 4.10
CA GLY A 58 10.23 -19.87 4.16
C GLY A 58 9.54 -18.52 3.95
N ALA A 59 10.26 -17.54 3.37
CA ALA A 59 9.70 -16.28 2.94
C ALA A 59 8.62 -16.50 1.88
N LYS A 60 7.59 -15.66 1.90
CA LYS A 60 6.48 -15.75 0.95
C LYS A 60 6.66 -14.70 -0.13
N ARG A 61 6.51 -15.11 -1.39
CA ARG A 61 6.47 -14.19 -2.52
C ARG A 61 5.39 -13.13 -2.30
N ALA A 62 5.77 -11.87 -2.54
CA ALA A 62 4.95 -10.68 -2.45
C ALA A 62 5.12 -9.84 -3.71
N GLU A 63 4.01 -9.38 -4.26
CA GLU A 63 3.99 -8.62 -5.51
C GLU A 63 3.04 -7.43 -5.39
N LEU A 64 3.51 -6.28 -5.87
CA LEU A 64 2.72 -5.08 -6.07
C LEU A 64 3.17 -4.38 -7.36
N THR A 65 2.28 -3.60 -7.96
CA THR A 65 2.66 -2.59 -8.95
C THR A 65 2.54 -1.21 -8.33
N TYR A 66 3.33 -0.25 -8.80
CA TYR A 66 3.17 1.14 -8.44
C TYR A 66 3.28 2.05 -9.66
N LYS A 67 2.71 3.24 -9.54
CA LYS A 67 2.87 4.35 -10.47
C LYS A 67 3.05 5.64 -9.68
N VAL A 68 4.04 6.46 -10.04
CA VAL A 68 4.18 7.83 -9.55
C VAL A 68 3.09 8.66 -10.22
N ILE A 69 2.16 9.16 -9.42
CA ILE A 69 1.01 9.93 -9.91
C ILE A 69 1.17 11.44 -9.70
N HIS A 70 2.02 11.85 -8.75
CA HIS A 70 2.32 13.26 -8.52
C HIS A 70 3.70 13.45 -7.89
N GLN A 71 4.32 14.59 -8.18
CA GLN A 71 5.56 15.03 -7.55
C GLN A 71 5.29 16.32 -6.78
N PHE A 72 5.56 16.28 -5.48
CA PHE A 72 5.64 17.47 -4.64
C PHE A 72 7.06 18.02 -4.68
N GLU A 73 7.30 19.15 -4.01
CA GLU A 73 8.64 19.75 -3.93
C GLU A 73 9.69 18.77 -3.37
N ASN A 74 9.33 18.00 -2.33
CA ASN A 74 10.26 17.20 -1.54
C ASN A 74 9.82 15.73 -1.34
N TYR A 75 8.73 15.32 -1.99
CA TYR A 75 8.06 14.04 -1.83
C TYR A 75 7.40 13.60 -3.14
N PHE A 76 7.02 12.33 -3.22
CA PHE A 76 6.33 11.75 -4.37
C PHE A 76 5.09 11.00 -3.92
N LEU A 77 3.99 11.17 -4.65
CA LEU A 77 2.77 10.41 -4.46
C LEU A 77 2.76 9.21 -5.40
N LEU A 78 2.61 8.02 -4.83
CA LEU A 78 2.49 6.78 -5.57
C LEU A 78 1.08 6.23 -5.43
N GLU A 79 0.52 5.78 -6.54
CA GLU A 79 -0.58 4.82 -6.56
C GLU A 79 -0.03 3.40 -6.61
N ILE A 80 -0.58 2.52 -5.78
CA ILE A 80 -0.03 1.19 -5.52
C ILE A 80 -1.14 0.15 -5.55
N HIS A 81 -0.93 -0.93 -6.30
CA HIS A 81 -1.87 -2.04 -6.43
C HIS A 81 -1.20 -3.34 -5.95
N PRO A 82 -1.38 -3.74 -4.68
CA PRO A 82 -0.79 -4.96 -4.16
C PRO A 82 -1.55 -6.20 -4.63
N LYS A 83 -0.90 -7.04 -5.46
CA LYS A 83 -1.41 -8.34 -5.92
C LYS A 83 -1.43 -9.40 -4.82
N THR A 84 -0.65 -9.20 -3.76
CA THR A 84 -0.65 -10.05 -2.56
C THR A 84 -0.96 -9.22 -1.30
N GLY A 85 -1.20 -9.88 -0.16
CA GLY A 85 -1.50 -9.22 1.11
C GLY A 85 -0.56 -9.63 2.23
N ARG A 86 0.77 -9.50 2.04
CA ARG A 86 1.73 -9.86 3.09
C ARG A 86 1.83 -8.77 4.18
N HIS A 87 2.22 -9.18 5.38
CA HIS A 87 2.39 -8.26 6.51
C HIS A 87 3.36 -7.13 6.16
N HIS A 88 2.91 -5.87 6.33
CA HIS A 88 3.68 -4.66 6.00
C HIS A 88 4.21 -4.61 4.55
N GLN A 89 3.59 -5.32 3.61
CA GLN A 89 4.13 -5.52 2.26
C GLN A 89 4.55 -4.22 1.57
N ILE A 90 3.64 -3.27 1.41
CA ILE A 90 3.92 -2.00 0.72
C ILE A 90 5.07 -1.26 1.40
N ARG A 91 5.02 -1.17 2.73
CA ARG A 91 6.01 -0.46 3.56
C ARG A 91 7.43 -1.00 3.36
N VAL A 92 7.60 -2.33 3.44
CA VAL A 92 8.92 -2.95 3.32
C VAL A 92 9.42 -2.97 1.88
N GLN A 93 8.54 -3.16 0.89
CA GLN A 93 8.93 -3.20 -0.53
C GLN A 93 9.32 -1.81 -1.06
N LEU A 94 8.64 -0.75 -0.63
CA LEU A 94 9.04 0.62 -1.00
C LEU A 94 10.35 1.02 -0.31
N ALA A 95 10.53 0.65 0.96
CA ALA A 95 11.79 0.87 1.66
C ALA A 95 12.96 0.10 1.04
N SER A 96 12.75 -1.14 0.56
CA SER A 96 13.81 -1.94 -0.06
C SER A 96 14.31 -1.38 -1.39
N ILE A 97 13.50 -0.56 -2.07
CA ILE A 97 13.91 0.20 -3.26
C ILE A 97 14.35 1.63 -2.94
N GLY A 98 14.65 1.94 -1.67
CA GLY A 98 15.12 3.25 -1.23
C GLY A 98 14.06 4.35 -1.20
N CYS A 99 12.77 4.00 -1.24
CA CYS A 99 11.66 4.95 -1.25
C CYS A 99 10.78 4.80 0.03
N PRO A 100 11.32 5.05 1.24
CA PRO A 100 10.55 4.87 2.46
C PRO A 100 9.32 5.81 2.50
N ILE A 101 8.23 5.28 3.05
CA ILE A 101 6.97 6.04 3.24
C ILE A 101 7.20 7.11 4.30
N LYS A 102 6.74 8.33 4.04
CA LYS A 102 6.79 9.45 5.00
C LYS A 102 6.13 9.04 6.32
N GLY A 103 6.82 9.31 7.43
CA GLY A 103 6.37 8.96 8.78
C GLY A 103 6.72 7.52 9.21
N ASP A 104 7.13 6.64 8.30
CA ASP A 104 7.40 5.23 8.62
C ASP A 104 8.81 4.98 9.18
N LEU A 105 9.02 5.33 10.45
CA LEU A 105 10.31 5.14 11.14
C LEU A 105 10.79 3.68 11.10
N LYS A 106 9.87 2.71 11.18
CA LYS A 106 10.19 1.27 11.20
C LYS A 106 10.92 0.82 9.93
N TYR A 107 10.64 1.48 8.80
CA TYR A 107 11.18 1.14 7.49
C TYR A 107 12.00 2.27 6.86
N GLY A 108 12.53 3.19 7.68
CA GLY A 108 13.59 4.11 7.25
C GLY A 108 13.16 5.54 6.93
N SER A 109 11.94 5.96 7.28
CA SER A 109 11.62 7.39 7.30
C SER A 109 12.53 8.10 8.31
N PRO A 110 13.15 9.24 7.98
CA PRO A 110 14.03 9.96 8.89
C PRO A 110 13.26 10.69 10.02
N ARG A 111 11.97 10.94 9.83
CA ARG A 111 11.09 11.64 10.78
C ARG A 111 9.70 10.99 10.82
N SER A 112 9.05 11.06 11.97
CA SER A 112 7.63 10.70 12.12
C SER A 112 6.72 11.80 11.58
N ASN A 113 5.47 11.46 11.29
CA ASN A 113 4.43 12.47 11.16
C ASN A 113 4.10 13.07 12.56
N PRO A 114 3.52 14.27 12.65
CA PRO A 114 3.14 14.90 13.93
C PRO A 114 2.20 14.04 14.78
N ASP A 115 1.32 13.28 14.15
CA ASP A 115 0.35 12.35 14.77
C ASP A 115 0.89 10.92 14.92
N ALA A 116 2.19 10.71 14.67
CA ALA A 116 2.86 9.40 14.62
C ALA A 116 2.29 8.41 13.58
N SER A 117 1.46 8.88 12.64
CA SER A 117 0.96 8.07 11.53
C SER A 117 2.05 7.80 10.47
N ILE A 118 1.69 6.95 9.50
CA ILE A 118 2.45 6.78 8.26
C ILE A 118 1.60 7.29 7.09
N SER A 119 2.23 7.91 6.10
CA SER A 119 1.54 8.41 4.91
C SER A 119 1.26 7.30 3.89
N LEU A 120 0.46 6.31 4.30
CA LEU A 120 -0.05 5.21 3.48
C LEU A 120 -1.56 5.11 3.68
N HIS A 121 -2.33 5.29 2.60
CA HIS A 121 -3.79 5.35 2.64
C HIS A 121 -4.41 4.26 1.76
N ALA A 122 -5.38 3.53 2.29
CA ALA A 122 -6.20 2.61 1.51
C ALA A 122 -7.27 3.42 0.77
N ARG A 123 -6.98 3.80 -0.47
CA ARG A 123 -7.81 4.74 -1.25
C ARG A 123 -9.07 4.07 -1.78
N LYS A 124 -8.95 2.86 -2.31
CA LYS A 124 -10.04 2.22 -3.04
C LYS A 124 -10.02 0.70 -2.92
N ILE A 125 -11.20 0.10 -2.89
CA ILE A 125 -11.39 -1.34 -2.99
C ILE A 125 -12.48 -1.64 -4.01
N ASN A 126 -12.24 -2.64 -4.85
CA ASN A 126 -13.18 -3.11 -5.87
C ASN A 126 -13.29 -4.63 -5.79
N PHE A 127 -14.52 -5.15 -5.79
CA PHE A 127 -14.79 -6.59 -5.79
C PHE A 127 -16.24 -6.87 -6.24
N ILE A 128 -16.55 -8.12 -6.56
CA ILE A 128 -17.92 -8.56 -6.81
C ILE A 128 -18.58 -8.92 -5.47
N HIS A 129 -19.74 -8.34 -5.16
CA HIS A 129 -20.45 -8.63 -3.93
C HIS A 129 -20.76 -10.13 -3.83
N PRO A 130 -20.32 -10.85 -2.78
CA PRO A 130 -20.37 -12.33 -2.71
C PRO A 130 -21.77 -12.94 -2.49
N VAL A 131 -22.82 -12.13 -2.64
CA VAL A 131 -24.21 -12.55 -2.43
C VAL A 131 -25.06 -11.98 -3.55
N LYS A 132 -24.92 -10.69 -3.84
CA LYS A 132 -25.67 -10.02 -4.90
C LYS A 132 -25.06 -10.21 -6.29
N ASN A 133 -23.78 -10.62 -6.38
CA ASN A 133 -23.01 -10.71 -7.63
C ASN A 133 -22.96 -9.38 -8.42
N GLU A 134 -23.06 -8.26 -7.71
CA GLU A 134 -22.97 -6.92 -8.27
C GLU A 134 -21.57 -6.34 -8.05
N PRO A 135 -21.04 -5.53 -8.98
CA PRO A 135 -19.78 -4.84 -8.76
C PRO A 135 -19.91 -3.84 -7.62
N VAL A 136 -18.98 -3.88 -6.68
CA VAL A 136 -18.86 -2.93 -5.57
C VAL A 136 -17.55 -2.18 -5.71
N GLU A 137 -17.66 -0.85 -5.73
CA GLU A 137 -16.53 0.07 -5.61
C GLU A 137 -16.75 0.93 -4.36
N ILE A 138 -15.75 0.95 -3.49
CA ILE A 138 -15.75 1.84 -2.31
C ILE A 138 -14.47 2.64 -2.36
N ILE A 139 -14.62 3.97 -2.33
CA ILE A 139 -13.52 4.91 -2.38
C ILE A 139 -13.50 5.73 -1.08
N ALA A 140 -12.38 5.67 -0.36
CA ALA A 140 -12.18 6.43 0.87
C ALA A 140 -11.43 7.74 0.57
N PRO A 141 -11.96 8.93 0.93
CA PRO A 141 -11.24 10.20 0.73
C PRO A 141 -9.86 10.13 1.40
N ALA A 142 -8.85 10.74 0.79
CA ALA A 142 -7.54 10.78 1.45
C ALA A 142 -7.63 11.66 2.71
N PRO A 143 -6.74 11.45 3.70
CA PRO A 143 -6.74 12.26 4.92
C PRO A 143 -6.60 13.76 4.61
N ASN A 144 -7.02 14.63 5.52
CA ASN A 144 -6.72 16.08 5.44
C ASN A 144 -5.67 16.49 6.49
N ALA A 145 -4.82 15.55 6.89
CA ALA A 145 -3.90 15.68 8.03
C ALA A 145 -2.75 16.66 7.78
N ASP A 146 -2.30 16.80 6.54
CA ASP A 146 -1.24 17.74 6.17
C ASP A 146 -1.44 18.34 4.77
N GLY A 147 -0.56 19.27 4.39
CA GLY A 147 -0.61 19.95 3.08
C GLY A 147 -0.49 18.99 1.89
N LEU A 148 0.31 17.93 2.02
CA LEU A 148 0.54 16.99 0.92
C LEU A 148 -0.72 16.18 0.63
N TRP A 149 -1.43 15.74 1.68
CA TRP A 149 -2.68 15.03 1.47
C TRP A 149 -3.82 15.92 0.96
N ARG A 150 -3.88 17.19 1.40
CA ARG A 150 -4.85 18.14 0.87
C ARG A 150 -4.63 18.40 -0.62
N GLU A 151 -3.39 18.66 -1.02
CA GLU A 151 -3.03 18.82 -2.43
C GLU A 151 -3.35 17.55 -3.24
N ALA A 152 -3.06 16.36 -2.72
CA ALA A 152 -3.45 15.10 -3.36
C ALA A 152 -4.97 14.96 -3.53
N ASN A 153 -5.76 15.35 -2.51
CA ASN A 153 -7.21 15.35 -2.60
C ASN A 153 -7.73 16.34 -3.65
N GLU A 154 -7.12 17.52 -3.78
CA GLU A 154 -7.52 18.54 -4.77
C GLU A 154 -7.23 18.08 -6.21
N LEU A 155 -6.05 17.50 -6.43
CA LEU A 155 -5.62 17.01 -7.75
C LEU A 155 -6.42 15.79 -8.24
N PHE A 156 -6.80 14.91 -7.31
CA PHE A 156 -7.43 13.62 -7.61
C PHE A 156 -8.82 13.48 -6.98
N ALA A 157 -9.50 14.62 -6.77
CA ALA A 157 -10.88 14.65 -6.31
C ALA A 157 -11.76 13.83 -7.26
N ILE A 158 -12.69 13.08 -6.67
CA ILE A 158 -13.72 12.38 -7.44
C ILE A 158 -14.64 13.48 -7.97
N LYS A 159 -14.61 13.72 -9.29
CA LYS A 159 -15.61 14.56 -9.97
C LYS A 159 -16.95 13.85 -10.00
#